data_AF-A0A1I5Z356-F1
#
_entry.id   AF-A0A1I5Z356-F1
#
_cell.length_a   1.000
_cell.length_b   1.000
_cell.length_c   1.000
_cell.angle_alpha   90.00
_cell.angle_beta   90.00
_cell.angle_gamma   90.00
#
_symmetry.space_group_name_H-M   'P 1'
#
loop_
_entity.id
_entity.type
_entity.pdbx_description
1 polymer ?
#
loop_
_entity_poly.entity_id
_entity_poly.type
_entity_poly.pdbx_seq_one_letter_code
_entity_poly.pdbx_strand_id
1 'polypeptide(L)' 'MMSEPLNVMTALIGSGMLLMGVGYNQRDSDAGVGLLAVGVLVMLSSLFYRLYLAFA' A
#
# COMPACT_ATOMS: atom_id res chain seq x y z
N MET A 1 -8.68 -16.00 12.20
CA MET A 1 -9.67 -15.10 11.57
C MET A 1 -9.00 -14.26 10.48
N MET A 2 -8.34 -14.89 9.51
CA MET A 2 -7.59 -14.21 8.44
C MET A 2 -7.65 -15.07 7.17
N SER A 3 -8.86 -15.20 6.60
CA SER A 3 -9.12 -16.14 5.49
C SER A 3 -9.80 -15.50 4.28
N GLU A 4 -10.20 -14.22 4.37
CA GLU A 4 -10.91 -13.54 3.28
C GLU A 4 -9.96 -12.64 2.45
N PRO A 5 -9.91 -12.81 1.12
CA PRO A 5 -9.06 -12.00 0.24
C PRO A 5 -9.42 -10.50 0.32
N LEU A 6 -10.67 -10.18 0.66
CA LEU A 6 -11.14 -8.82 0.90
C LEU A 6 -10.42 -8.16 2.09
N ASN A 7 -10.14 -8.93 3.14
CA ASN A 7 -9.50 -8.41 4.35
C ASN A 7 -8.01 -8.13 4.11
N VAL A 8 -7.35 -8.97 3.31
CA VAL A 8 -5.94 -8.78 2.91
C VAL A 8 -5.78 -7.55 2.03
N MET A 9 -6.66 -7.37 1.04
CA MET A 9 -6.66 -6.17 0.20
C MET A 9 -6.94 -4.89 1.00
N THR A 10 -7.89 -4.94 1.93
CA THR A 10 -8.22 -3.79 2.79
C THR A 10 -7.04 -3.42 3.69
N ALA A 11 -6.32 -4.41 4.24
CA ALA A 11 -5.11 -4.17 5.02
C ALA A 11 -3.96 -3.59 4.18
N LEU A 12 -3.78 -4.05 2.94
CA LEU A 12 -2.78 -3.51 1.99
C LEU A 12 -3.07 -2.06 1.62
N ILE A 13 -4.33 -1.75 1.28
CA ILE A 13 -4.75 -0.39 0.94
C ILE A 13 -4.67 0.53 2.16
N GLY A 14 -5.12 0.06 3.33
CA GLY A 14 -5.06 0.80 4.59
C GLY A 14 -3.63 1.11 5.02
N SER A 15 -2.72 0.14 4.91
CA SER A 15 -1.29 0.36 5.21
C SER A 15 -0.63 1.29 4.19
N GLY A 16 -0.95 1.17 2.90
CA GLY A 16 -0.48 2.10 1.85
C GLY A 16 -0.95 3.54 2.07
N MET A 17 -2.21 3.74 2.48
CA MET A 17 -2.71 5.08 2.83
C MET A 17 -2.01 5.68 4.04
N LEU A 18 -1.76 4.89 5.09
CA LEU A 18 -1.02 5.36 6.27
C LEU A 18 0.41 5.74 5.92
N LEU A 19 1.09 4.93 5.10
CA LEU A 19 2.44 5.24 4.60
C LEU A 19 2.48 6.53 3.79
N MET A 20 1.50 6.75 2.91
CA MET A 20 1.40 8.01 2.17
C MET A 20 1.11 9.20 3.08
N GLY A 21 0.24 9.04 4.09
CA GLY A 21 -0.04 10.11 5.06
C GLY A 21 1.20 10.50 5.87
N VAL A 22 1.97 9.51 6.35
CA VAL A 22 3.22 9.74 7.07
C VAL A 22 4.30 10.32 6.16
N GLY A 23 4.40 9.85 4.92
CA GLY A 23 5.31 10.40 3.90
C GLY A 23 4.98 11.84 3.53
N TYR A 24 3.70 12.18 3.43
CA TYR A 24 3.25 13.55 3.18
C TYR A 24 3.58 14.48 4.36
N ASN A 25 3.43 13.99 5.59
CA ASN A 25 3.77 14.76 6.79
C ASN A 25 5.28 15.03 6.93
N GLN A 26 6.13 14.17 6.37
CA GLN A 26 7.59 14.34 6.35
C GLN A 26 8.12 14.79 4.98
N ARG A 27 7.27 15.36 4.13
CA ARG A 27 7.61 15.78 2.75
C ARG A 27 8.80 16.74 2.66
N ASP A 28 9.07 17.50 3.72
CA ASP A 28 10.21 18.41 3.80
C ASP A 28 11.58 17.70 3.79
N SER A 29 11.60 16.39 4.04
CA SER A 29 12.82 15.58 3.97
C SER A 29 12.78 14.62 2.79
N ASP A 30 13.92 14.38 2.14
CA ASP A 30 14.07 13.37 1.08
C ASP A 30 13.51 11.99 1.49
N ALA A 31 13.58 11.68 2.79
CA ALA A 31 12.99 10.48 3.38
C ALA A 31 11.45 10.43 3.25
N GLY A 32 10.76 11.56 3.33
CA GLY A 32 9.30 11.65 3.17
C GLY A 32 8.85 11.45 1.72
N VAL A 33 9.63 11.97 0.76
CA VAL A 33 9.41 11.71 -0.68
C VAL A 33 9.63 10.22 -0.98
N GLY A 34 10.65 9.61 -0.38
CA GLY A 34 10.86 8.15 -0.45
C GLY A 34 9.70 7.35 0.13
N LEU A 35 9.17 7.76 1.29
CA LEU A 35 8.01 7.13 1.94
C LEU A 35 6.73 7.24 1.10
N LEU A 36 6.53 8.36 0.39
CA LEU A 36 5.44 8.51 -0.57
C LEU A 36 5.58 7.55 -1.74
N ALA A 37 6.78 7.42 -2.32
CA ALA A 37 7.04 6.46 -3.40
C ALA A 37 6.78 5.01 -2.93
N VAL A 38 7.20 4.67 -1.71
CA VAL A 38 6.91 3.36 -1.10
C VAL A 38 5.41 3.15 -0.89
N GLY A 39 4.68 4.16 -0.41
CA GLY A 39 3.21 4.08 -0.24
C GLY A 39 2.48 3.83 -1.57
N VAL A 40 2.93 4.47 -2.65
CA VAL A 40 2.42 4.22 -4.01
C VAL A 40 2.75 2.80 -4.48
N LEU A 41 3.98 2.31 -4.24
CA LEU A 41 4.37 0.93 -4.57
C LEU A 41 3.54 -0.11 -3.80
N VAL A 42 3.23 0.16 -2.53
CA VAL A 42 2.36 -0.70 -1.71
C VAL A 42 0.94 -0.74 -2.28
N MET A 43 0.39 0.40 -2.71
CA MET A 43 -0.89 0.42 -3.42
C MET A 43 -0.81 -0.33 -4.76
N LEU A 44 0.29 -0.20 -5.51
CA LEU A 44 0.52 -0.95 -6.74
C LEU A 44 0.58 -2.47 -6.48
N SER A 45 1.13 -2.89 -5.35
CA SER A 45 1.14 -4.30 -4.94
C SER A 45 -0.28 -4.88 -4.78
N SER A 46 -1.28 -4.06 -4.43
CA SER A 46 -2.68 -4.52 -4.37
C SER A 46 -3.25 -4.88 -5.75
N LEU A 47 -2.79 -4.20 -6.82
CA LEU A 47 -3.11 -4.54 -8.21
C LEU A 47 -2.47 -5.86 -8.62
N PHE A 48 -1.20 -6.09 -8.26
CA PHE A 48 -0.54 -7.37 -8.48
C PHE A 48 -1.20 -8.52 -7.70
N TYR A 49 -1.67 -8.27 -6.49
CA TYR A 49 -2.40 -9.25 -5.69
C TYR A 49 -3.76 -9.62 -6.35
N ARG A 50 -4.47 -8.63 -6.92
CA ARG A 50 -5.66 -8.88 -7.74
C ARG A 50 -5.36 -9.66 -9.01
N LEU A 51 -4.27 -9.34 -9.70
CA LEU A 51 -3.83 -10.09 -10.88
C LEU A 51 -3.51 -11.53 -10.50
N TYR A 52 -2.80 -11.76 -9.40
CA TYR A 52 -2.52 -13.11 -8.90
C TYR A 52 -3.81 -13.88 -8.61
N LEU A 53 -4.78 -13.29 -7.91
CA LEU A 53 -6.08 -13.91 -7.66
C LEU A 53 -6.93 -14.13 -8.92
N ALA A 54 -6.74 -13.33 -9.96
CA ALA A 54 -7.50 -13.45 -11.21
C ALA A 54 -6.89 -14.48 -12.18
N PHE A 55 -5.58 -14.71 -12.09
CA PHE A 55 -4.83 -15.64 -12.94
C PHE A 55 -4.46 -16.97 -12.25
N ALA A 56 -4.70 -17.11 -10.94
CA ALA A 56 -4.57 -18.35 -10.16
C ALA A 56 -5.93 -19.00 -9.94
#